data_AF-A0A7J8CF64-F1
#
_entry.id   AF-A0A7J8CF64-F1
#
_cell.length_a   1.000
_cell.length_b   1.000
_cell.length_c   1.000
_cell.angle_alpha   90.00
_cell.angle_beta   90.00
_cell.angle_gamma   90.00
#
_symmetry.space_group_name_H-M   'P 1'
#
loop_
_entity.id
_entity.type
_entity.pdbx_description
1 polymer ?
#
loop_
_entity_poly.entity_id
_entity_poly.type
_entity_poly.pdbx_seq_one_letter_code
_entity_poly.pdbx_strand_id
1 'polypeptide(L)'
;MSCILNGIIPLGLVLLACGAQSLFVILPNITHFEKLLNTYQQDESHLRARRAIPRSDKEEILMLHNKLRGQVYPPASNMEYMTWDEELAKSAAAWAHECIWEHGPTSLLVSIGQNLAVHWGR
;
A
#
# COMPACT_ATOMS: atom_id res chain seq x y z
N MET A 1 49.33 38.51 -30.56
CA MET A 1 47.95 39.04 -30.50
C MET A 1 47.05 37.82 -30.36
N SER A 2 46.94 37.23 -29.17
CA SER A 2 46.00 37.60 -28.08
C SER A 2 44.56 37.29 -28.56
N CYS A 3 43.73 36.45 -27.92
CA CYS A 3 43.57 36.20 -26.49
C CYS A 3 43.05 34.77 -26.21
N ILE A 4 43.57 34.17 -25.14
CA ILE A 4 42.91 33.13 -24.34
C ILE A 4 41.89 33.84 -23.44
N LEU A 5 40.64 33.36 -23.35
CA LEU A 5 39.86 33.49 -22.11
C LEU A 5 38.78 32.41 -21.99
N ASN A 6 38.87 31.71 -20.85
CA ASN A 6 37.93 30.76 -20.27
C ASN A 6 36.52 31.34 -20.10
N GLY A 7 35.50 30.47 -20.03
CA GLY A 7 34.15 30.90 -19.65
C GLY A 7 33.13 29.78 -19.51
N ILE A 8 33.32 28.92 -18.51
CA ILE A 8 32.29 28.28 -17.66
C ILE A 8 30.86 28.33 -18.25
N ILE A 9 30.43 27.23 -18.85
CA ILE A 9 29.00 26.95 -19.05
C ILE A 9 28.37 26.99 -17.65
N PRO A 10 27.34 27.83 -17.40
CA PRO A 10 26.82 27.97 -16.06
C PRO A 10 26.27 26.62 -15.62
N LEU A 11 26.73 26.13 -14.47
CA LEU A 11 26.24 24.91 -13.83
C LEU A 11 24.70 24.88 -13.71
N GLY A 12 24.04 26.05 -13.77
CA GLY A 12 22.59 26.18 -13.82
C GLY A 12 21.90 25.57 -15.05
N LEU A 13 22.55 25.52 -16.23
CA LEU A 13 21.96 24.87 -17.41
C LEU A 13 22.10 23.34 -17.38
N VAL A 14 23.17 22.83 -16.76
CA VAL A 14 23.34 21.38 -16.53
C VAL A 14 22.35 20.88 -15.48
N LEU A 15 22.03 21.71 -14.47
CA LEU A 15 20.98 21.40 -13.47
C LEU A 15 19.56 21.44 -14.06
N LEU A 16 19.28 22.27 -15.08
CA LEU A 16 17.97 22.28 -15.73
C LEU A 16 17.72 21.04 -16.61
N ALA A 17 18.77 20.45 -17.20
CA ALA A 17 18.66 19.16 -17.91
C ALA A 17 18.59 17.96 -16.95
N CYS A 18 19.01 18.14 -15.69
CA CYS A 18 18.95 17.12 -14.62
C CYS A 18 17.65 17.19 -13.79
N GLY A 19 16.80 18.20 -13.99
CA GLY A 19 15.54 18.38 -13.25
C GLY A 19 14.33 17.62 -13.83
N ALA A 20 14.42 17.12 -15.06
CA ALA A 20 13.31 16.43 -15.72
C ALA A 20 13.36 14.89 -15.57
N GLN A 21 14.42 14.33 -14.98
CA GLN A 21 14.56 12.87 -14.81
C GLN A 21 14.02 12.36 -13.47
N SER A 22 13.60 13.25 -12.57
CA SER A 22 13.14 12.86 -11.23
C SER A 22 11.63 12.60 -11.13
N LEU A 23 10.86 12.76 -12.23
CA LEU A 23 9.41 12.55 -12.20
C LEU A 23 8.95 11.14 -12.62
N PHE A 24 9.86 10.21 -12.87
CA PHE A 24 9.54 8.82 -13.25
C PHE A 24 10.19 7.80 -12.29
N VAL A 25 10.21 8.10 -10.98
CA VAL A 25 10.56 7.08 -9.99
C VAL A 25 9.32 6.24 -9.69
N ILE A 26 9.17 5.19 -10.49
CA ILE A 26 8.59 3.89 -10.14
C ILE A 26 7.19 3.98 -9.51
N LEU A 27 6.16 4.06 -10.36
CA LEU A 27 4.88 3.46 -9.98
C LEU A 27 5.14 1.96 -9.75
N PRO A 28 4.84 1.39 -8.58
CA PRO A 28 4.84 -0.06 -8.45
C PRO A 28 3.88 -0.64 -9.50
N ASN A 29 4.14 -1.86 -9.97
CA ASN A 29 3.37 -2.50 -11.03
C ASN A 29 1.89 -2.69 -10.63
N ILE A 30 1.07 -1.64 -10.82
CA ILE A 30 -0.36 -1.56 -10.50
C ILE A 30 -1.13 -2.68 -11.20
N THR A 31 -0.65 -3.18 -12.33
CA THR A 31 -1.30 -4.26 -13.10
C THR A 31 -1.50 -5.53 -12.26
N HIS A 32 -0.62 -5.83 -11.31
CA HIS A 32 -0.77 -6.99 -10.44
C HIS A 32 -1.92 -6.79 -9.44
N PHE A 33 -2.01 -5.59 -8.86
CA PHE A 33 -3.08 -5.26 -7.92
C PHE A 33 -4.43 -5.16 -8.62
N GLU A 34 -4.48 -4.54 -9.79
CA GLU A 34 -5.67 -4.52 -10.66
C GLU A 34 -6.12 -5.93 -11.06
N LYS A 35 -5.17 -6.82 -11.34
CA LYS A 35 -5.48 -8.23 -11.63
C LYS A 35 -6.06 -8.96 -10.43
N LEU A 36 -5.53 -8.73 -9.23
CA LEU A 36 -6.10 -9.28 -7.99
C LEU A 36 -7.52 -8.73 -7.76
N LEU A 37 -7.71 -7.41 -7.81
CA LEU A 37 -9.02 -6.78 -7.65
C LEU A 37 -10.06 -7.30 -8.66
N ASN A 38 -9.68 -7.45 -9.93
CA ASN A 38 -10.57 -8.00 -10.96
C ASN A 38 -10.98 -9.45 -10.68
N THR A 39 -10.14 -10.24 -10.01
CA THR A 39 -10.46 -11.63 -9.66
C THR A 39 -11.60 -11.69 -8.64
N TYR A 40 -11.66 -10.76 -7.69
CA TYR A 40 -12.74 -10.66 -6.70
C TYR A 40 -14.02 -10.03 -7.25
N GLN A 41 -13.92 -9.17 -8.28
CA GLN A 41 -15.09 -8.53 -8.90
C GLN A 41 -15.93 -9.50 -9.75
N GLN A 42 -15.37 -10.64 -10.19
CA GLN A 42 -16.10 -11.65 -10.97
C GLN A 42 -16.76 -12.76 -10.14
N ASP A 43 -16.45 -12.89 -8.85
CA ASP A 43 -17.04 -13.93 -8.00
C ASP A 43 -18.42 -13.46 -7.47
N GLU A 44 -19.42 -13.60 -8.34
CA GLU A 44 -20.81 -13.23 -8.10
C GLU A 44 -21.41 -13.93 -6.88
N SER A 45 -21.80 -13.11 -5.89
CA SER A 45 -22.89 -13.36 -4.94
C SER A 45 -22.89 -14.69 -4.17
N HIS A 46 -21.77 -15.05 -3.52
CA HIS A 46 -21.87 -15.92 -2.37
C HIS A 46 -22.70 -15.22 -1.27
N LEU A 47 -23.95 -15.68 -1.08
CA LEU A 47 -24.85 -15.35 0.02
C LEU A 47 -24.04 -14.92 1.25
N ARG A 48 -24.27 -13.70 1.75
CA ARG A 48 -23.64 -13.02 2.91
C ARG A 48 -23.81 -13.80 4.23
N ALA A 49 -23.49 -15.07 4.23
CA ALA A 49 -23.50 -15.94 5.37
C ALA A 49 -22.08 -15.95 5.95
N ARG A 50 -21.86 -15.09 6.95
CA ARG A 50 -20.90 -15.24 8.07
C ARG A 50 -19.71 -16.19 7.82
N ARG A 51 -18.95 -16.01 6.75
CA ARG A 51 -17.74 -16.80 6.54
C ARG A 51 -16.58 -16.03 7.14
N ALA A 52 -15.88 -16.70 8.06
CA ALA A 52 -14.54 -16.31 8.43
C ALA A 52 -13.73 -16.05 7.15
N ILE A 53 -12.84 -15.04 7.18
CA ILE A 53 -11.93 -14.73 6.07
C ILE A 53 -11.26 -16.04 5.63
N PRO A 54 -11.49 -16.52 4.40
CA PRO A 54 -10.98 -17.81 3.96
C PRO A 54 -9.45 -17.77 3.95
N ARG A 55 -8.83 -18.95 4.06
CA ARG A 55 -7.38 -19.05 4.20
C ARG A 55 -6.63 -18.40 3.03
N SER A 56 -7.15 -18.56 1.81
CA SER A 56 -6.62 -17.92 0.60
C SER A 56 -6.49 -16.40 0.77
N ASP A 57 -7.54 -15.76 1.27
CA ASP A 57 -7.60 -14.30 1.39
C ASP A 57 -6.66 -13.83 2.50
N LYS A 58 -6.54 -14.58 3.61
CA LYS A 58 -5.55 -14.30 4.67
C LYS A 58 -4.12 -14.29 4.11
N GLU A 59 -3.78 -15.32 3.32
CA GLU A 59 -2.48 -15.47 2.69
C GLU A 59 -2.21 -14.35 1.66
N GLU A 60 -3.21 -14.00 0.87
CA GLU A 60 -3.12 -12.93 -0.12
C GLU A 60 -2.93 -11.55 0.51
N ILE A 61 -3.72 -11.24 1.56
CA ILE A 61 -3.61 -10.00 2.33
C ILE A 61 -2.17 -9.85 2.86
N LEU A 62 -1.63 -10.88 3.52
CA LEU A 62 -0.27 -10.84 4.05
C LEU A 62 0.79 -10.72 2.97
N MET A 63 0.66 -11.50 1.90
CA MET A 63 1.59 -11.47 0.78
C MET A 63 1.67 -10.06 0.19
N LEU A 64 0.52 -9.42 -0.06
CA LEU A 64 0.47 -8.08 -0.62
C LEU A 64 1.06 -7.04 0.34
N HIS A 65 0.70 -7.08 1.62
CA HIS A 65 1.26 -6.17 2.63
C HIS A 65 2.79 -6.29 2.71
N ASN A 66 3.32 -7.51 2.79
CA ASN A 66 4.76 -7.74 2.86
C ASN A 66 5.49 -7.32 1.58
N LYS A 67 4.87 -7.55 0.40
CA LYS A 67 5.42 -7.08 -0.88
C LYS A 67 5.54 -5.56 -0.91
N LEU A 68 4.48 -4.84 -0.51
CA LEU A 68 4.49 -3.37 -0.50
C LEU A 68 5.43 -2.80 0.57
N ARG A 69 5.51 -3.43 1.75
CA ARG A 69 6.48 -3.09 2.80
C ARG A 69 7.94 -3.21 2.30
N GLY A 70 8.23 -4.20 1.47
CA GLY A 70 9.54 -4.37 0.84
C GLY A 70 9.85 -3.40 -0.30
N GLN A 71 8.88 -2.58 -0.74
CA GLN A 71 9.00 -1.67 -1.89
C GLN A 71 8.88 -0.19 -1.49
N VAL A 72 8.96 0.12 -0.19
CA VAL A 72 8.86 1.50 0.30
C VAL A 72 10.00 2.37 -0.21
N TYR A 73 9.71 3.66 -0.43
CA TYR A 73 10.69 4.67 -0.78
C TYR A 73 10.55 5.90 0.15
N PRO A 74 11.63 6.40 0.78
CA PRO A 74 12.99 5.85 0.73
C PRO A 74 13.09 4.43 1.34
N PRO A 75 14.12 3.63 0.99
CA PRO A 75 14.28 2.29 1.53
C PRO A 75 14.36 2.31 3.06
N ALA A 76 13.62 1.41 3.71
CA ALA A 76 13.67 1.25 5.15
C ALA A 76 14.81 0.30 5.54
N SER A 77 15.60 0.68 6.56
CA SER A 77 16.70 -0.14 7.08
C SER A 77 16.23 -1.30 7.97
N ASN A 78 15.03 -1.20 8.55
CA ASN A 78 14.49 -2.21 9.47
C ASN A 78 12.97 -2.40 9.28
N MET A 79 12.55 -2.80 8.08
CA MET A 79 11.14 -3.11 7.81
C MET A 79 10.83 -4.55 8.20
N GLU A 80 10.09 -4.74 9.29
CA GLU A 80 9.74 -6.07 9.80
C GLU A 80 8.80 -6.84 8.86
N TYR A 81 8.82 -8.17 8.94
CA TYR A 81 7.88 -9.02 8.19
C TYR A 81 6.57 -9.19 8.96
N MET A 82 5.42 -8.99 8.30
CA MET A 82 4.11 -9.19 8.90
C MET A 82 3.71 -10.66 8.89
N THR A 83 3.14 -11.12 10.00
CA THR A 83 2.52 -12.44 10.17
C THR A 83 1.04 -12.29 10.48
N TRP A 84 0.26 -13.35 10.26
CA TRP A 84 -1.15 -13.36 10.66
C TRP A 84 -1.24 -13.51 12.18
N ASP A 85 -2.14 -12.74 12.79
CA ASP A 85 -2.51 -12.90 14.20
C ASP A 85 -4.02 -13.19 14.28
N GLU A 86 -4.38 -14.34 14.86
CA GLU A 86 -5.77 -14.77 14.93
C GLU A 86 -6.61 -13.97 15.93
N GLU A 87 -6.00 -13.38 16.96
CA GLU A 87 -6.73 -12.53 17.92
C GLU A 87 -7.02 -11.15 17.32
N LEU A 88 -6.07 -10.58 16.56
CA LEU A 88 -6.32 -9.37 15.77
C LEU A 88 -7.43 -9.59 14.73
N ALA A 89 -7.42 -10.75 14.06
CA ALA A 89 -8.46 -11.10 13.09
C ALA A 89 -9.86 -11.20 13.73
N LYS A 90 -9.96 -11.85 14.90
CA LYS A 90 -11.22 -11.92 15.66
C LYS A 90 -11.70 -10.55 16.09
N SER A 91 -10.81 -9.71 16.60
CA SER A 91 -11.12 -8.34 17.02
C SER A 91 -11.62 -7.49 15.84
N ALA A 92 -10.92 -7.53 14.71
CA ALA A 92 -11.32 -6.82 13.50
C ALA A 92 -12.68 -7.30 12.96
N ALA A 93 -12.94 -8.62 12.97
CA ALA A 93 -14.22 -9.18 12.56
C ALA A 93 -15.36 -8.77 13.50
N ALA A 94 -15.12 -8.70 14.81
CA ALA A 94 -16.10 -8.23 15.78
C ALA A 94 -16.47 -6.76 15.53
N TRP A 95 -15.49 -5.89 15.28
CA TRP A 95 -15.74 -4.47 14.98
C TRP A 95 -16.48 -4.27 13.64
N ALA A 96 -16.07 -5.00 12.61
CA ALA A 96 -16.75 -4.94 11.30
C ALA A 96 -18.22 -5.39 11.38
N HIS A 97 -18.59 -6.25 12.36
CA HIS A 97 -19.96 -6.71 12.55
C HIS A 97 -20.91 -5.61 13.02
N GLU A 98 -20.40 -4.57 13.70
CA GLU A 98 -21.19 -3.43 14.16
C GLU A 98 -21.71 -2.57 13.00
N CYS A 99 -21.14 -2.74 11.80
CA CYS A 99 -21.51 -1.98 10.60
C CYS A 99 -21.38 -0.45 10.78
N ILE A 100 -20.47 -0.01 11.64
CA ILE A 100 -20.15 1.39 11.91
C ILE A 100 -18.88 1.75 11.13
N TRP A 101 -18.95 2.80 10.31
CA TRP A 101 -17.80 3.32 9.57
C TRP A 101 -16.98 4.30 10.41
N GLU A 102 -16.45 3.83 11.53
CA GLU A 102 -15.59 4.58 12.44
C GLU A 102 -14.50 3.68 13.02
N HIS A 103 -13.45 4.28 13.60
CA HIS A 103 -12.41 3.51 14.30
C HIS A 103 -12.89 3.02 15.66
N GLY A 104 -12.56 1.78 16.01
CA GLY A 104 -12.90 1.24 17.32
C GLY A 104 -12.52 -0.23 17.51
N PRO A 105 -12.78 -0.78 18.71
CA PRO A 105 -13.25 -0.06 19.91
C PRO A 105 -12.15 0.82 20.52
N THR A 106 -12.51 1.99 21.06
CA THR A 106 -11.57 3.02 21.53
C THR A 106 -10.54 2.50 22.54
N SER A 107 -10.91 1.51 23.35
CA SER A 107 -10.02 0.88 24.33
C SER A 107 -8.83 0.13 23.72
N LEU A 108 -8.95 -0.34 22.46
CA LEU A 108 -7.88 -1.07 21.77
C LEU A 108 -7.00 -0.15 20.91
N LEU A 109 -7.53 1.01 20.48
CA LEU A 109 -6.81 1.92 19.58
C LEU A 109 -5.54 2.53 20.21
N VAL A 110 -5.38 2.47 21.53
CA VAL A 110 -4.18 2.94 22.22
C VAL A 110 -2.97 2.02 22.03
N SER A 111 -3.19 0.75 21.68
CA SER A 111 -2.14 -0.27 21.55
C SER A 111 -2.13 -0.97 20.19
N ILE A 112 -3.24 -0.93 19.45
CA ILE A 112 -3.41 -1.61 18.17
C ILE A 112 -3.87 -0.59 17.12
N GLY A 113 -3.10 -0.46 16.03
CA GLY A 113 -3.49 0.36 14.88
C GLY A 113 -4.59 -0.29 14.04
N GLN A 114 -5.35 0.52 13.30
CA GLN A 114 -6.47 0.04 12.49
C GLN A 114 -6.55 0.77 11.15
N ASN A 115 -6.72 0.01 10.06
CA ASN A 115 -7.10 0.52 8.75
C ASN A 115 -8.52 0.05 8.43
N LEU A 116 -9.32 0.91 7.83
CA LEU A 116 -10.69 0.61 7.45
C LEU A 116 -10.83 0.75 5.93
N ALA A 117 -11.65 -0.12 5.33
CA ALA A 117 -12.04 -0.03 3.92
C ALA A 117 -13.52 -0.42 3.81
N VAL A 118 -14.28 0.33 3.00
CA VAL A 118 -15.65 0.00 2.60
C VAL A 118 -15.77 0.18 1.10
N HIS A 119 -16.59 -0.67 0.48
CA HIS A 119 -17.02 -0.49 -0.90
C HIS A 119 -18.56 -0.57 -0.93
N TRP A 120 -19.20 0.23 -1.78
CA TRP A 120 -20.64 0.25 -2.00
C TRP A 120 -20.94 0.20 -3.50
N GLY A 121 -21.58 -0.87 -3.99
CA GLY A 121 -21.84 -1.08 -5.43
C GLY A 121 -20.57 -1.25 -6.29
N ARG A 122 -20.64 -1.61 -7.58
CA ARG A 122 -21.78 -1.89 -8.46
C ARG A 122 -22.29 -3.32 -8.35
#